data_AF-A0A6C1B7L0-F1
#
_entry.id   AF-A0A6C1B7L0-F1
#
_cell.length_a   1.000
_cell.length_b   1.000
_cell.length_c   1.000
_cell.angle_alpha   90.00
_cell.angle_beta   90.00
_cell.angle_gamma   90.00
#
_symmetry.space_group_name_H-M   'P 1'
#
loop_
_entity.id
_entity.type
_entity.pdbx_description
1 polymer ?
#
loop_
_entity_poly.entity_id
_entity_poly.type
_entity_poly.pdbx_seq_one_letter_code
_entity_poly.pdbx_strand_id
1 'polypeptide(L)'
;MPDVLLTLVMPNDIAQHVEDLLLSHPDLVRGFTACQAEGHGASVPLVQPEELVSGHAPRTEIQTVGPEPSMRAVLELIHTHLPGANVFYWLQPVLAMGRL
;
A
#
# COMPACT_ATOMS: atom_id res chain seq x y z
N MET A 1 18.69 -4.32 10.96
CA MET A 1 18.14 -4.69 9.63
C MET A 1 18.07 -3.43 8.79
N PRO A 2 18.22 -3.52 7.46
CA PRO A 2 18.14 -2.34 6.60
C PRO A 2 16.73 -1.75 6.61
N ASP A 3 16.64 -0.46 6.31
CA ASP A 3 15.36 0.16 5.99
C ASP A 3 14.90 -0.30 4.62
N VAL A 4 13.58 -0.41 4.47
CA VAL A 4 12.91 -0.77 3.21
C VAL A 4 11.80 0.23 2.93
N LEU A 5 11.54 0.43 1.64
CA LEU A 5 10.34 1.08 1.13
C LEU A 5 9.26 0.01 1.02
N LEU A 6 8.19 0.17 1.78
CA LEU A 6 6.96 -0.57 1.59
C LEU A 6 6.07 0.21 0.64
N THR A 7 5.66 -0.45 -0.44
CA THR A 7 4.64 0.05 -1.36
C THR A 7 3.41 -0.84 -1.27
N LEU A 8 2.26 -0.21 -1.15
CA LEU A 8 0.93 -0.82 -1.10
C LEU A 8 0.12 -0.26 -2.27
N VAL A 9 -0.48 -1.13 -3.09
CA VAL A 9 -1.38 -0.75 -4.19
C VAL A 9 -2.72 -1.40 -3.96
N MET A 10 -3.78 -0.59 -3.91
CA MET A 10 -5.11 -1.06 -3.52
C MET A 10 -6.21 -0.36 -4.33
N PRO A 11 -7.43 -0.92 -4.41
CA PRO A 11 -8.56 -0.19 -4.97
C PRO A 11 -8.94 1.00 -4.09
N ASN A 12 -9.50 2.03 -4.72
CA ASN A 12 -9.72 3.34 -4.09
C ASN A 12 -10.74 3.30 -2.94
N ASP A 13 -11.65 2.33 -2.92
CA ASP A 13 -12.65 2.14 -1.87
C ASP A 13 -12.02 1.70 -0.53
N ILE A 14 -10.87 1.02 -0.59
CA ILE A 14 -10.14 0.56 0.60
C ILE A 14 -9.04 1.55 1.04
N ALA A 15 -8.60 2.45 0.15
CA ALA A 15 -7.47 3.36 0.41
C ALA A 15 -7.61 4.13 1.74
N GLN A 16 -8.76 4.77 1.98
CA GLN A 16 -9.02 5.52 3.21
C GLN A 16 -8.88 4.65 4.48
N HIS A 17 -9.39 3.41 4.44
CA HIS A 17 -9.31 2.50 5.58
C HIS A 17 -7.85 2.11 5.89
N VAL A 18 -7.03 1.95 4.85
CA VAL A 18 -5.60 1.69 5.02
C VAL A 18 -4.90 2.92 5.58
N GLU A 19 -5.17 4.11 5.05
CA GLU A 19 -4.60 5.37 5.57
C GLU A 19 -4.91 5.56 7.07
N ASP A 20 -6.16 5.38 7.47
CA ASP A 20 -6.59 5.49 8.87
C ASP A 20 -5.89 4.45 9.76
N LEU A 21 -5.71 3.22 9.25
CA LEU A 21 -5.00 2.15 9.95
C LEU A 21 -3.52 2.48 10.13
N LEU A 22 -2.85 3.07 9.13
CA LEU A 22 -1.46 3.49 9.24
C LEU A 22 -1.31 4.68 10.20
N LEU A 23 -2.21 5.65 10.15
CA LEU A 23 -2.20 6.82 11.03
C LEU A 23 -2.44 6.46 12.51
N SER A 24 -3.19 5.39 12.78
CA SER A 24 -3.42 4.89 14.14
C SER A 24 -2.24 4.13 14.75
N HIS A 25 -1.21 3.81 13.96
CA HIS A 25 -0.01 3.07 14.40
C HIS A 25 1.29 3.87 14.14
N PRO A 26 1.46 5.05 14.76
CA PRO A 26 2.64 5.90 14.56
C PRO A 26 3.96 5.28 15.06
N ASP A 27 3.87 4.22 15.87
CA ASP A 27 4.98 3.39 16.30
C ASP A 27 5.52 2.49 15.19
N LEU A 28 4.68 2.10 14.23
CA LEU A 28 5.05 1.29 13.06
C LEU A 28 5.37 2.16 11.84
N VAL A 29 4.60 3.23 11.62
CA VAL A 29 4.71 4.10 10.45
C VAL A 29 4.86 5.55 10.89
N ARG A 30 6.04 6.13 10.66
CA ARG A 30 6.31 7.53 11.01
C ARG A 30 5.64 8.54 10.06
N GLY A 31 5.25 8.07 8.88
CA GLY A 31 4.62 8.86 7.83
C GLY A 31 4.64 8.07 6.52
N PHE A 32 3.73 8.43 5.62
CA PHE A 32 3.60 7.81 4.30
C PHE A 32 3.21 8.87 3.29
N THR A 33 3.37 8.54 2.01
CA THR A 33 2.86 9.31 0.88
C THR A 33 1.84 8.50 0.12
N ALA A 34 0.78 9.13 -0.36
CA ALA A 34 -0.24 8.51 -1.20
C ALA A 34 -0.27 9.19 -2.58
N CYS A 35 -0.44 8.40 -3.64
CA CYS A 35 -0.65 8.91 -4.99
C CYS A 35 -1.70 8.09 -5.74
N GLN A 36 -2.33 8.72 -6.74
CA GLN A 36 -3.23 8.02 -7.66
C GLN A 36 -2.40 7.24 -8.68
N ALA A 37 -2.82 6.02 -8.97
CA ALA A 37 -2.18 5.12 -9.90
C ALA A 37 -3.24 4.39 -10.77
N GLU A 38 -2.77 3.72 -11.82
CA GLU A 38 -3.59 2.84 -12.63
C GLU A 38 -3.06 1.41 -12.54
N GLY A 39 -3.94 0.47 -12.18
CA GLY A 39 -3.63 -0.94 -12.19
C GLY A 39 -3.91 -1.55 -13.56
N HIS A 40 -2.87 -2.10 -14.19
CA HIS A 40 -2.93 -2.81 -15.47
C HIS A 40 -2.48 -4.26 -15.28
N GLY A 41 -3.16 -5.25 -15.86
CA GLY A 41 -2.67 -6.64 -15.90
C GLY A 41 -3.74 -7.73 -15.83
N ALA A 42 -3.38 -8.95 -16.24
CA ALA A 42 -4.28 -10.11 -16.32
C ALA A 42 -4.77 -10.64 -14.96
N SER A 43 -4.09 -10.26 -13.87
CA SER A 43 -4.43 -10.67 -12.50
C SER A 43 -5.07 -9.57 -11.67
N VAL A 44 -5.38 -8.42 -12.27
CA VAL A 44 -6.16 -7.37 -11.62
C VAL A 44 -7.61 -7.82 -11.63
N PRO A 45 -8.25 -8.12 -10.49
CA PRO A 45 -9.69 -8.35 -10.46
C PRO A 45 -10.34 -7.01 -10.82
N LEU A 46 -10.94 -6.95 -12.00
CA LEU A 46 -11.77 -5.85 -12.45
C LEU A 46 -13.14 -6.09 -11.81
N VAL A 47 -13.45 -5.31 -10.77
CA VAL A 47 -14.62 -5.51 -9.90
C VAL A 47 -15.78 -4.61 -10.32
N GLN A 48 -15.47 -3.44 -10.91
CA GLN A 48 -16.47 -2.48 -11.39
C GLN A 48 -16.67 -2.57 -12.92
N PRO A 49 -17.90 -2.32 -13.42
CA PRO A 49 -18.22 -2.41 -14.85
C PRO A 49 -17.33 -1.53 -15.75
N GLU A 50 -16.91 -0.36 -15.27
CA GLU A 50 -16.05 0.56 -16.02
C GLU A 50 -14.63 0.00 -16.22
N GLU A 51 -14.14 -0.81 -15.28
CA GLU A 51 -12.80 -1.42 -15.30
C GLU A 51 -12.70 -2.52 -16.36
N LEU A 52 -13.80 -3.24 -16.62
CA LEU A 52 -13.91 -4.27 -17.66
C LEU A 52 -13.86 -3.69 -19.08
N VAL A 53 -14.20 -2.41 -19.24
CA VAL A 53 -14.23 -1.72 -20.55
C VAL A 53 -12.91 -1.02 -20.87
N SER A 54 -12.22 -0.45 -19.87
CA SER A 54 -11.00 0.36 -20.08
C SER A 54 -9.70 -0.46 -20.07
N GLY A 55 -9.71 -1.69 -19.51
CA GLY A 55 -8.51 -2.54 -19.41
C GLY A 55 -7.56 -2.15 -18.27
N HIS A 56 -7.94 -1.16 -17.45
CA HIS A 56 -7.24 -0.72 -16.25
C HIS A 56 -8.24 -0.32 -15.15
N ALA A 57 -7.78 -0.40 -13.91
CA ALA A 57 -8.55 -0.06 -12.71
C ALA A 57 -7.90 1.12 -11.97
N PRO A 58 -8.65 2.14 -11.53
CA PRO A 58 -8.10 3.19 -10.67
C PRO A 58 -7.60 2.59 -9.35
N ARG A 59 -6.39 2.96 -8.96
CA ARG A 59 -5.74 2.47 -7.74
C ARG A 59 -5.18 3.63 -6.94
N THR A 60 -5.02 3.38 -5.64
CA THR A 60 -4.24 4.24 -4.77
C THR A 60 -2.98 3.49 -4.39
N GLU A 61 -1.83 4.15 -4.56
CA GLU A 61 -0.54 3.67 -4.12
C GLU A 61 -0.11 4.43 -2.86
N ILE A 62 0.21 3.70 -1.80
CA ILE A 62 0.74 4.23 -0.54
C ILE A 62 2.16 3.73 -0.35
N GLN A 63 3.06 4.63 0.02
CA GLN A 63 4.47 4.37 0.22
C GLN A 63 4.94 4.85 1.59
N THR A 64 5.68 4.01 2.30
CA THR A 64 6.33 4.35 3.57
C THR A 64 7.70 3.71 3.68
N VAL A 65 8.63 4.38 4.35
CA VAL A 65 9.98 3.87 4.60
C VAL A 65 10.18 3.63 6.08
N GLY A 66 10.79 2.50 6.43
CA GLY A 66 11.20 2.21 7.80
C GLY A 66 11.90 0.86 7.94
N PRO A 67 12.18 0.45 9.19
CA PRO A 67 12.84 -0.82 9.45
C PRO A 67 12.00 -1.98 8.89
N GLU A 68 12.63 -2.92 8.19
CA GLU A 68 11.94 -4.08 7.60
C GLU A 68 11.01 -4.82 8.58
N PRO A 69 11.38 -5.08 9.86
CA PRO A 69 10.45 -5.71 10.81
C PRO A 69 9.16 -4.92 11.02
N SER A 70 9.25 -3.58 11.10
CA SER A 70 8.09 -2.71 11.24
C SER A 70 7.21 -2.79 9.99
N MET A 71 7.81 -2.78 8.80
CA MET A 71 7.04 -2.88 7.54
C MET A 71 6.34 -4.24 7.39
N ARG A 72 6.95 -5.32 7.88
CA ARG A 72 6.29 -6.63 7.95
C ARG A 72 5.14 -6.63 8.97
N ALA A 73 5.32 -5.98 10.12
CA ALA A 73 4.24 -5.82 11.09
C ALA A 73 3.06 -5.02 10.54
N VAL A 74 3.31 -4.01 9.69
CA VAL A 74 2.27 -3.28 8.97
C VAL A 74 1.48 -4.20 8.03
N LEU A 75 2.15 -5.08 7.28
CA LEU A 75 1.48 -6.04 6.41
C LEU A 75 0.57 -7.00 7.19
N GLU A 76 1.05 -7.53 8.32
CA GLU A 76 0.24 -8.38 9.20
C GLU A 76 -0.95 -7.63 9.81
N LEU A 77 -0.73 -6.37 10.19
CA LEU A 77 -1.79 -5.49 10.71
C LEU A 77 -2.90 -5.29 9.66
N ILE A 78 -2.54 -4.95 8.42
CA ILE A 78 -3.49 -4.80 7.30
C ILE A 78 -4.21 -6.12 7.04
N HIS A 79 -3.48 -7.24 6.97
CA HIS A 79 -4.07 -8.55 6.73
C HIS A 79 -5.12 -8.92 7.80
N THR A 80 -4.83 -8.59 9.06
CA THR A 80 -5.71 -8.87 10.20
C THR A 80 -6.96 -7.99 10.21
N HIS A 81 -6.83 -6.69 9.94
CA HIS A 81 -7.92 -5.72 10.05
C HIS A 81 -8.77 -5.60 8.78
N LEU A 82 -8.19 -5.90 7.62
CA LEU A 82 -8.82 -5.77 6.31
C LEU A 82 -8.72 -7.10 5.54
N PRO A 83 -9.29 -8.20 6.07
CA PRO A 83 -9.21 -9.50 5.40
C PRO A 83 -9.91 -9.44 4.04
N GLY A 84 -9.22 -9.91 2.99
CA GLY A 84 -9.75 -9.89 1.63
C GLY A 84 -9.66 -8.54 0.93
N ALA A 85 -9.09 -7.51 1.58
CA ALA A 85 -8.72 -6.29 0.88
C ALA A 85 -7.70 -6.64 -0.22
N ASN A 86 -8.04 -6.29 -1.45
CA ASN A 86 -7.23 -6.55 -2.63
C ASN A 86 -6.01 -5.61 -2.68
N VAL A 87 -5.14 -5.73 -1.69
CA VAL A 87 -3.92 -4.93 -1.51
C VAL A 87 -2.75 -5.75 -2.04
N PHE A 88 -2.14 -5.27 -3.12
CA PHE A 88 -0.88 -5.78 -3.62
C PHE A 88 0.27 -5.02 -2.97
N TYR A 89 1.39 -5.68 -2.68
CA TYR A 89 2.51 -5.03 -2.00
C TYR A 89 3.86 -5.54 -2.49
N TRP A 90 4.88 -4.72 -2.24
CA TRP A 90 6.27 -5.15 -2.36
C TRP A 90 7.18 -4.35 -1.41
N LEU A 91 8.37 -4.88 -1.17
CA LEU A 91 9.42 -4.24 -0.36
C LEU A 91 10.65 -3.99 -1.24
N GLN A 92 11.20 -2.78 -1.19
CA GLN A 92 12.43 -2.41 -1.89
C GLN A 92 13.50 -1.96 -0.89
N PRO A 93 14.78 -2.35 -1.05
CA PRO A 93 15.85 -1.86 -0.19
C PRO A 93 16.03 -0.34 -0.30
N VAL A 94 16.19 0.35 0.83
CA VAL A 94 16.50 1.79 0.87
C VAL A 94 17.97 2.00 1.21
N LEU A 95 18.69 2.67 0.32
CA LEU A 95 20.11 2.96 0.50
C LEU A 95 20.36 4.15 1.43
N ALA A 96 19.45 5.15 1.40
CA ALA A 96 19.51 6.34 2.24
C ALA A 96 18.13 6.99 2.38
N MET A 97 17.86 7.60 3.53
CA MET A 97 16.67 8.40 3.82
C MET A 97 17.07 9.58 4.71
N GLY A 98 16.52 10.77 4.44
CA GLY A 98 16.83 11.96 5.21
C GLY A 98 15.98 13.16 4.80
N ARG A 99 16.32 14.32 5.36
CA ARG A 99 15.78 15.62 4.97
C ARG A 99 16.95 16.48 4.52
N LEU A 100 16.73 17.35 3.54
CA LEU A 100 17.70 18.34 3.07
C LEU A 100 17.44 19.68 3.76
#